data_AF-A0A6I4VSN3-F1
#
_entry.id   AF-A0A6I4VSN3-F1
#
_cell.length_a   1.000
_cell.length_b   1.000
_cell.length_c   1.000
_cell.angle_alpha   90.00
_cell.angle_beta   90.00
_cell.angle_gamma   90.00
#
_symmetry.space_group_name_H-M   'P 1'
#
loop_
_entity.id
_entity.type
_entity.pdbx_description
1 polymer ?
#
loop_
_entity_poly.entity_id
_entity_poly.type
_entity_poly.pdbx_seq_one_letter_code
_entity_poly.pdbx_strand_id
1 'polypeptide(L)'
;MAICLEFELVEVSGTVARYRYGSCAQEMNGLMEIDLYKLYISKEIPEDVSISKIVKLLNNNQSQVKANKVFSKIAKYYQKYKEYPKRGGYFA
;
A
#
# COMPACT_ATOMS: atom_id res chain seq x y z
N MET A 1 -8.57 -14.42 -15.65
CA MET A 1 -7.74 -14.88 -14.52
C MET A 1 -7.99 -13.94 -13.36
N ALA A 2 -8.45 -14.46 -12.22
CA ALA A 2 -8.65 -13.64 -11.03
C ALA A 2 -7.28 -13.21 -10.47
N ILE A 3 -7.14 -11.93 -10.16
CA ILE A 3 -5.95 -11.35 -9.53
C ILE A 3 -6.20 -11.39 -8.02
N CYS A 4 -5.37 -12.17 -7.33
CA CYS A 4 -5.42 -12.33 -5.89
C CYS A 4 -4.13 -11.79 -5.28
N LEU A 5 -4.23 -10.74 -4.46
CA LEU A 5 -3.11 -10.17 -3.72
C LEU A 5 -3.46 -10.07 -2.24
N GLU A 6 -2.47 -10.30 -1.39
CA GLU A 6 -2.55 -10.09 0.06
C GLU A 6 -1.51 -9.07 0.49
N PHE A 7 -1.80 -8.40 1.60
CA PHE A 7 -0.88 -7.46 2.21
C PHE A 7 -1.01 -7.45 3.72
N GLU A 8 0.09 -7.11 4.38
CA GLU A 8 0.17 -6.97 5.82
C GLU A 8 1.06 -5.79 6.20
N LEU A 9 0.64 -5.06 7.22
CA LEU A 9 1.38 -3.96 7.81
C LEU A 9 2.55 -4.55 8.62
N VAL A 10 3.76 -4.16 8.24
CA VAL A 10 4.99 -4.56 8.93
C VAL A 10 5.23 -3.64 10.13
N GLU A 11 5.20 -2.34 9.89
CA GLU A 11 5.43 -1.32 10.91
C GLU A 11 4.88 0.04 10.47
N VAL A 12 4.70 0.94 11.44
CA VAL A 12 4.44 2.36 11.19
C VAL A 12 5.55 3.13 11.89
N SER A 13 6.36 3.84 11.10
CA SER A 13 7.46 4.67 11.57
C SER A 13 7.08 6.14 11.34
N GLY A 14 6.57 6.79 12.38
CA GLY A 14 6.02 8.14 12.30
C GLY A 14 4.75 8.18 11.45
N THR A 15 4.77 8.90 10.32
CA THR A 15 3.66 8.98 9.36
C THR A 15 3.72 7.93 8.26
N VAL A 16 4.86 7.24 8.13
CA VAL A 16 5.13 6.28 7.06
C VAL A 16 4.76 4.87 7.52
N ALA A 17 3.93 4.19 6.73
CA ALA A 17 3.59 2.79 6.94
C ALA A 17 4.32 1.88 5.96
N ARG A 18 4.93 0.82 6.48
CA ARG A 18 5.59 -0.23 5.70
C ARG A 18 4.68 -1.42 5.56
N TYR A 19 4.54 -1.93 4.34
CA TYR A 19 3.72 -3.08 4.02
C TYR A 19 4.52 -4.14 3.30
N ARG A 20 4.27 -5.39 3.66
CA ARG A 20 4.60 -6.53 2.81
C ARG A 20 3.39 -6.93 1.98
N TYR A 21 3.62 -7.35 0.74
CA TYR A 21 2.56 -7.75 -0.16
C TYR A 21 3.01 -8.83 -1.15
N GLY A 22 2.05 -9.58 -1.67
CA GLY A 22 2.32 -10.68 -2.59
C GLY A 22 1.06 -11.23 -3.22
N SER A 23 1.21 -12.22 -4.10
CA SER A 23 0.08 -13.00 -4.59
C SER A 23 -0.48 -13.87 -3.46
N CYS A 24 -1.79 -14.14 -3.46
CA CYS A 24 -2.35 -15.08 -2.49
C CYS A 24 -1.69 -16.47 -2.60
N ALA A 25 -1.58 -17.16 -1.47
CA ALA A 25 -0.93 -18.47 -1.36
C ALA A 25 0.55 -18.51 -1.80
N GLN A 26 1.18 -17.35 -1.97
CA GLN A 26 2.62 -17.19 -2.18
C GLN A 26 3.22 -16.37 -1.05
N GLU A 27 4.54 -16.45 -0.89
CA GLU A 27 5.24 -15.61 0.07
C GLU A 27 5.10 -14.13 -0.29
N MET A 28 4.74 -13.31 0.70
CA MET A 28 4.66 -11.84 0.58
C MET A 28 6.06 -11.23 0.61
N ASN A 29 6.81 -11.40 -0.46
CA ASN A 29 8.18 -10.93 -0.60
C ASN A 29 8.31 -9.51 -1.16
N GLY A 30 7.21 -8.86 -1.56
CA GLY A 30 7.18 -7.46 -1.97
C GLY A 30 7.15 -6.55 -0.74
N LEU A 31 7.94 -5.48 -0.75
CA LEU A 31 7.96 -4.47 0.32
C LEU A 31 7.69 -3.09 -0.26
N MET A 32 6.78 -2.34 0.37
CA MET A 32 6.47 -0.97 -0.01
C MET A 32 6.29 -0.06 1.21
N GLU A 33 6.58 1.23 1.03
CA GLU A 33 6.28 2.31 1.96
C GLU A 33 5.21 3.21 1.37
N ILE A 34 4.33 3.69 2.23
CA ILE A 34 3.29 4.67 1.90
C ILE A 34 3.17 5.68 3.04
N ASP A 35 2.90 6.94 2.71
CA ASP A 35 2.59 7.99 3.68
C ASP A 35 1.21 8.58 3.37
N LEU A 36 0.18 7.97 3.96
CA LEU A 36 -1.21 8.38 3.76
C LEU A 36 -1.58 9.60 4.60
N TYR A 37 -0.83 9.87 5.66
CA TYR A 37 -1.01 11.09 6.45
C TYR A 37 -0.63 12.32 5.62
N LYS A 38 0.53 12.29 4.94
CA LYS A 38 0.94 13.38 4.06
C LYS A 38 0.01 13.56 2.86
N LEU A 39 -0.55 12.46 2.36
CA LEU A 39 -1.50 12.49 1.26
C LEU A 39 -2.87 13.06 1.66
N TYR A 40 -3.47 12.58 2.75
CA TYR A 40 -4.87 12.88 3.07
C TYR A 40 -5.09 13.86 4.22
N ILE A 41 -4.12 14.03 5.13
CA ILE A 41 -4.26 14.84 6.35
C ILE A 41 -3.46 16.13 6.22
N SER A 42 -2.13 16.02 6.07
CA SER A 42 -1.25 17.19 5.99
C SER A 42 -1.28 17.88 4.62
N LYS A 43 -1.80 17.19 3.59
CA LYS A 43 -1.85 17.67 2.20
C LYS A 43 -0.50 18.16 1.65
N GLU A 44 0.59 17.60 2.15
CA GLU A 44 1.94 17.90 1.66
C GLU A 44 2.17 17.26 0.28
N ILE A 45 1.47 16.16 -0.01
CA ILE A 45 1.46 15.52 -1.33
C ILE A 45 0.22 16.01 -2.09
N PRO A 46 0.38 16.68 -3.25
CA PRO A 46 -0.75 17.06 -4.09
C PRO A 46 -1.55 15.84 -4.52
N GLU A 47 -2.88 15.97 -4.60
CA GLU A 47 -3.77 14.88 -5.02
C GLU A 47 -3.52 14.43 -6.48
N ASP A 48 -2.90 15.28 -7.30
CA ASP A 48 -2.55 15.00 -8.70
C ASP A 48 -1.25 14.17 -8.86
N VAL A 49 -0.55 13.87 -7.76
CA VAL A 49 0.68 13.07 -7.82
C VAL A 49 0.34 11.64 -8.20
N SER A 50 1.06 11.12 -9.21
CA SER A 50 0.90 9.73 -9.66
C SER A 50 1.13 8.75 -8.51
N ILE A 51 0.26 7.74 -8.39
CA ILE A 51 0.32 6.70 -7.35
C ILE A 51 1.71 6.04 -7.27
N SER A 52 2.39 5.84 -8.40
CA SER A 52 3.74 5.29 -8.46
C SER A 52 4.80 6.14 -7.75
N LYS A 53 4.57 7.44 -7.57
CA LYS A 53 5.44 8.32 -6.78
C LYS A 53 5.09 8.30 -5.28
N ILE A 54 3.86 7.95 -4.94
CA ILE A 54 3.39 7.83 -3.55
C ILE A 54 3.80 6.48 -2.97
N VAL A 55 3.69 5.41 -3.76
CA VAL A 55 4.03 4.04 -3.38
C VAL A 55 5.50 3.81 -3.69
N LYS A 56 6.33 3.82 -2.65
CA LYS A 56 7.76 3.58 -2.78
C LYS A 56 8.05 2.11 -2.55
N LEU A 57 8.58 1.43 -3.57
CA LEU A 57 9.06 0.06 -3.41
C LEU A 57 10.38 0.05 -2.64
N LEU A 58 10.48 -0.83 -1.66
CA LEU A 58 11.72 -1.08 -0.91
C LEU A 58 12.55 -2.21 -1.51
N ASN A 59 11.92 -3.05 -2.34
CA ASN A 59 12.59 -4.11 -3.08
C ASN A 59 11.95 -4.28 -4.47
N ASN A 60 12.68 -4.95 -5.36
CA ASN A 60 12.24 -5.22 -6.74
C ASN A 60 11.68 -6.63 -6.91
N ASN A 61 11.31 -7.30 -5.81
CA ASN A 61 10.81 -8.68 -5.84
C ASN A 61 9.37 -8.77 -6.39
N GLN A 62 8.64 -7.65 -6.39
CA GLN A 62 7.27 -7.56 -6.89
C GLN A 62 7.11 -6.32 -7.77
N SER A 63 6.16 -6.39 -8.71
CA SER A 63 5.87 -5.28 -9.62
C SER A 63 5.19 -4.10 -8.91
N GLN A 64 5.56 -2.87 -9.31
CA GLN A 64 4.86 -1.64 -8.96
C GLN A 64 3.35 -1.72 -9.24
N VAL A 65 2.94 -2.41 -10.30
CA VAL A 65 1.52 -2.55 -10.66
C VAL A 65 0.75 -3.27 -9.55
N LYS A 66 1.33 -4.30 -8.93
CA LYS A 66 0.72 -5.00 -7.80
C LYS A 66 0.68 -4.10 -6.56
N ALA A 67 1.77 -3.38 -6.28
CA ALA A 67 1.84 -2.43 -5.18
C ALA A 67 0.76 -1.34 -5.28
N ASN A 68 0.54 -0.78 -6.47
CA ASN A 68 -0.48 0.23 -6.72
C ASN A 68 -1.91 -0.29 -6.47
N LYS A 69 -2.17 -1.58 -6.80
CA LYS A 69 -3.46 -2.22 -6.50
C LYS A 69 -3.68 -2.41 -5.01
N VAL A 70 -2.65 -2.86 -4.30
CA VAL A 70 -2.67 -3.00 -2.84
C VAL A 70 -2.87 -1.62 -2.18
N PHE A 71 -2.09 -0.62 -2.59
CA PHE A 71 -2.23 0.76 -2.15
C PHE A 71 -3.66 1.27 -2.30
N SER A 72 -4.32 1.01 -3.43
CA SER A 72 -5.69 1.45 -3.66
C SER A 72 -6.69 0.91 -2.63
N LYS A 73 -6.46 -0.31 -2.09
CA LYS A 73 -7.28 -0.87 -1.00
C LYS A 73 -6.94 -0.23 0.33
N ILE A 74 -5.66 -0.05 0.63
CA ILE A 74 -5.18 0.57 1.87
C ILE A 74 -5.65 2.03 1.96
N ALA A 75 -5.49 2.79 0.88
CA ALA A 75 -5.92 4.17 0.76
C ALA A 75 -7.43 4.33 1.02
N LYS A 76 -8.26 3.47 0.42
CA LYS A 76 -9.72 3.47 0.68
C LYS A 76 -10.05 3.20 2.14
N TYR A 77 -9.37 2.26 2.77
CA TYR A 77 -9.56 1.96 4.19
C TYR A 77 -9.17 3.16 5.06
N TYR A 78 -7.99 3.72 4.82
CA TYR A 78 -7.48 4.87 5.56
C TYR A 78 -8.36 6.10 5.40
N GLN A 79 -8.90 6.36 4.21
CA GLN A 79 -9.84 7.48 4.02
C GLN A 79 -11.10 7.33 4.89
N LYS A 80 -11.60 6.10 5.05
CA LYS A 80 -12.81 5.78 5.82
C LYS A 80 -12.59 5.77 7.33
N TYR A 81 -11.50 5.15 7.80
CA TYR A 81 -11.26 4.89 9.22
C TYR A 81 -10.16 5.76 9.83
N LYS A 82 -9.40 6.50 9.01
CA LYS A 82 -8.22 7.30 9.41
C LYS A 82 -7.12 6.48 10.11
N GLU A 83 -7.08 5.18 9.82
CA GLU A 83 -6.12 4.24 10.39
C GLU A 83 -5.53 3.35 9.30
N TYR A 84 -4.29 2.88 9.54
CA TYR A 84 -3.62 1.94 8.65
C TYR A 84 -4.19 0.51 8.85
N PRO A 85 -4.77 -0.12 7.82
CA PRO A 85 -5.25 -1.49 7.93
C PRO A 85 -4.07 -2.42 8.20
N LYS A 86 -4.19 -3.25 9.24
CA LYS A 86 -3.14 -4.21 9.63
C LYS A 86 -2.93 -5.30 8.58
N ARG A 87 -4.00 -5.74 7.91
CA ARG A 87 -3.98 -6.78 6.87
C ARG A 87 -5.14 -6.60 5.91
N GLY A 88 -5.04 -7.18 4.72
CA GLY A 88 -6.15 -7.24 3.79
C GLY A 88 -5.78 -7.92 2.48
N GLY A 89 -6.73 -7.90 1.54
CA GLY A 89 -6.55 -8.50 0.23
C GLY A 89 -7.23 -7.72 -0.89
N TYR A 90 -6.71 -7.91 -2.09
CA TYR A 90 -7.29 -7.47 -3.34
C TYR A 90 -7.67 -8.70 -4.17
N PHE A 91 -8.96 -8.81 -4.47
CA PHE A 91 -9.55 -9.87 -5.28
C PHE A 91 -10.32 -9.19 -6.42
N ALA A 92 -9.97 -9.49 -7.67
CA ALA A 92 -10.63 -8.97 -8.87
C ALA A 92 -10.56 -9.96 -10.02
#